data_AF-A0A7C7EBD4-F1
#
_entry.id   AF-A0A7C7EBD4-F1
#
_cell.length_a   1.000
_cell.length_b   1.000
_cell.length_c   1.000
_cell.angle_alpha   90.00
_cell.angle_beta   90.00
_cell.angle_gamma   90.00
#
_symmetry.space_group_name_H-M   'P 1'
#
loop_
_entity.id
_entity.type
_entity.pdbx_description
1 polymer ?
#
loop_
_entity_poly.entity_id
_entity_poly.type
_entity_poly.pdbx_seq_one_letter_code
_entity_poly.pdbx_strand_id
1 'polypeptide(L)'
;MEVTCRYGIFEVMFPEDLISKSLIEYGEWAQLEIETLAKFIKPGDTVIDAGAYIGTHTMAFAKMVGNGGRVLAFEPNPNAFEILKKNCMKNCENVELYQYALGDKEGEVSLCINMHNSNVGSSYIVNSSVSTTNNGFQIIVEQRRLDSIVDEPVHFIKADVEGMEFKLLKGSENLINNYKPVIFTEINSLENAVVILGWAKKFNYLVYGVITSAYNERNYNLSTNNIFGEAKECGLLLIHLDKFLDHEDSLYVLNLPKIETVDDLALLLLHKPQYPYEILSNSKAALKLGIDYSAPKVKSLENTLLAKEKEIDKLKEEIDIKEFSINELASKIKALEAILETKEKEVEELRKEIVSKESTINELASSIKALKATIEVKEREIGELKVEIVNKEAIISELDSRAKFLESELEKVRKVEEECKSKEEFLNIKNFQLQKRIEEVQSELEIFKKQAQDLENEIIGYIFSTSWKITRPLRKTKRLIKRILGYLLKSYQRGGN
;
A
#
# COMPACT_ATOMS: atom_id res chain seq x y z
N MET A 1 43.82 -22.07 -19.31
CA MET A 1 44.37 -21.13 -18.30
C MET A 1 45.66 -21.72 -17.77
N GLU A 2 46.68 -20.91 -17.51
CA GLU A 2 47.94 -21.38 -16.93
C GLU A 2 47.96 -21.19 -15.40
N VAL A 3 48.50 -22.18 -14.69
CA VAL A 3 48.60 -22.21 -13.23
C VAL A 3 50.01 -22.65 -12.84
N THR A 4 50.61 -21.97 -11.86
CA THR A 4 51.91 -22.38 -11.29
C THR A 4 51.66 -23.45 -10.23
N CYS A 5 52.26 -24.62 -10.43
CA CYS A 5 52.07 -25.80 -9.59
C CYS A 5 53.43 -26.34 -9.11
N ARG A 6 53.40 -27.29 -8.17
CA ARG A 6 54.58 -27.94 -7.58
C ARG A 6 55.58 -28.46 -8.62
N TYR A 7 55.08 -29.05 -9.71
CA TYR A 7 55.92 -29.64 -10.75
C TYR A 7 56.15 -28.76 -11.97
N GLY A 8 55.67 -27.51 -11.98
CA GLY A 8 55.87 -26.58 -13.08
C GLY A 8 54.60 -25.80 -13.42
N ILE A 9 54.58 -25.21 -14.61
CA ILE A 9 53.40 -24.46 -15.08
C ILE A 9 52.49 -25.40 -15.85
N PHE A 10 51.23 -25.51 -15.42
CA PHE A 10 50.21 -26.32 -16.07
C PHE A 10 49.18 -25.45 -16.79
N GLU A 11 48.91 -25.78 -18.04
CA GLU A 11 47.63 -25.47 -18.68
C GLU A 11 46.58 -26.46 -18.15
N VAL A 12 45.48 -25.92 -17.62
CA VAL A 12 44.35 -26.72 -17.12
C VAL A 12 43.28 -26.89 -18.20
N MET A 13 42.49 -27.97 -18.13
CA MET A 13 41.50 -28.32 -19.14
C MET A 13 40.29 -27.37 -19.16
N PHE A 14 39.52 -27.32 -18.07
CA PHE A 14 38.51 -26.29 -17.83
C PHE A 14 38.34 -26.07 -16.32
N PRO A 15 37.97 -24.86 -15.88
CA PRO A 15 37.92 -24.51 -14.45
C PRO A 15 37.01 -25.40 -13.60
N GLU A 16 36.04 -26.09 -14.20
CA GLU A 16 35.06 -26.91 -13.51
C GLU A 16 35.54 -28.35 -13.24
N ASP A 17 36.55 -28.82 -13.97
CA ASP A 17 37.16 -30.14 -13.80
C ASP A 17 37.89 -30.26 -12.44
N LEU A 18 37.76 -31.40 -11.77
CA LEU A 18 38.26 -31.61 -10.41
C LEU A 18 39.77 -31.51 -10.34
N ILE A 19 40.49 -32.09 -11.30
CA ILE A 19 41.94 -32.00 -11.38
C ILE A 19 42.35 -30.55 -11.62
N SER A 20 41.66 -29.88 -12.53
CA SER A 20 41.87 -28.44 -12.80
C SER A 20 41.64 -27.59 -11.55
N LYS A 21 40.55 -27.81 -10.80
CA LYS A 21 40.27 -27.15 -9.51
C LYS A 21 41.37 -27.41 -8.48
N SER A 22 41.83 -28.65 -8.38
CA SER A 22 42.93 -29.03 -7.49
C SER A 22 44.20 -28.28 -7.84
N LEU A 23 44.56 -28.19 -9.12
CA LEU A 23 45.73 -27.44 -9.57
C LEU A 23 45.60 -25.94 -9.25
N ILE A 24 44.41 -25.35 -9.46
CA ILE A 24 44.15 -23.93 -9.16
C ILE A 24 44.22 -23.65 -7.66
N GLU A 25 43.53 -24.46 -6.85
CA GLU A 25 43.38 -24.25 -5.41
C GLU A 25 44.66 -24.63 -4.66
N TYR A 26 45.24 -25.79 -4.99
CA TYR A 26 46.32 -26.42 -4.23
C TYR A 26 47.68 -26.34 -4.90
N GLY A 27 47.75 -26.08 -6.20
CA GLY A 27 49.00 -26.13 -6.96
C GLY A 27 49.52 -27.56 -7.17
N GLU A 28 48.67 -28.58 -6.99
CA GLU A 28 49.03 -29.99 -7.09
C GLU A 28 47.79 -30.89 -7.29
N TRP A 29 48.04 -32.14 -7.68
CA TRP A 29 47.05 -33.22 -7.80
C TRP A 29 47.66 -34.51 -7.28
N ALA A 30 46.90 -35.30 -6.51
CA ALA A 30 47.31 -36.62 -5.98
C ALA A 30 48.71 -36.64 -5.33
N GLN A 31 49.11 -35.55 -4.65
CA GLN A 31 50.49 -35.39 -4.21
C GLN A 31 50.93 -36.47 -3.20
N LEU A 32 50.03 -36.94 -2.34
CA LEU A 32 50.34 -38.01 -1.38
C LEU A 32 50.54 -39.37 -2.08
N GLU A 33 49.82 -39.63 -3.17
CA GLU A 33 50.07 -40.79 -4.03
C GLU A 33 51.42 -40.66 -4.71
N ILE A 34 51.70 -39.51 -5.35
CA ILE A 34 53.00 -39.24 -5.98
C ILE A 34 54.16 -39.44 -5.00
N GLU A 35 54.04 -38.96 -3.76
CA GLU A 35 55.06 -39.16 -2.70
C GLU A 35 55.23 -40.63 -2.30
N THR A 36 54.14 -41.40 -2.34
CA THR A 36 54.16 -42.85 -2.10
C THR A 36 54.89 -43.58 -3.24
N LEU A 37 54.52 -43.27 -4.49
CA LEU A 37 55.12 -43.88 -5.69
C LEU A 37 56.58 -43.49 -5.88
N ALA A 38 56.96 -42.27 -5.48
CA ALA A 38 58.34 -41.77 -5.55
C ALA A 38 59.35 -42.66 -4.80
N LYS A 39 58.90 -43.47 -3.83
CA LYS A 39 59.75 -44.43 -3.10
C LYS A 39 60.23 -45.62 -3.95
N PHE A 40 59.68 -45.77 -5.16
CA PHE A 40 59.96 -46.86 -6.09
C PHE A 40 60.54 -46.37 -7.42
N ILE A 41 60.79 -45.06 -7.56
CA ILE A 41 61.35 -44.43 -8.77
C ILE A 41 62.70 -43.81 -8.40
N LYS A 42 63.74 -44.12 -9.17
CA LYS A 42 65.11 -43.63 -8.98
C LYS A 42 65.56 -42.75 -10.16
N PRO A 43 66.54 -41.84 -9.94
CA PRO A 43 67.18 -41.14 -11.05
C PRO A 43 67.78 -42.13 -12.06
N GLY A 44 67.52 -41.91 -13.35
CA GLY A 44 67.92 -42.81 -14.44
C GLY A 44 66.86 -43.81 -14.87
N ASP A 45 65.76 -43.95 -14.14
CA ASP A 45 64.73 -44.94 -14.47
C ASP A 45 63.95 -44.58 -15.75
N THR A 46 63.45 -45.62 -16.42
CA THR A 46 62.39 -45.51 -17.44
C THR A 46 61.05 -45.79 -16.78
N VAL A 47 60.13 -44.83 -16.86
CA VAL A 47 58.79 -44.90 -16.26
C VAL A 47 57.71 -44.89 -17.35
N ILE A 48 56.71 -45.75 -17.22
CA ILE A 48 55.48 -45.72 -18.03
C ILE A 48 54.39 -45.02 -17.22
N ASP A 49 53.80 -43.97 -17.77
CA ASP A 49 52.61 -43.31 -17.23
C ASP A 49 51.41 -43.59 -18.14
N ALA A 50 50.65 -44.63 -17.83
CA ALA A 50 49.48 -45.03 -18.61
C ALA A 50 48.21 -44.39 -18.04
N GLY A 51 47.56 -43.55 -18.86
CA GLY A 51 46.52 -42.63 -18.42
C GLY A 51 47.11 -41.35 -17.85
N ALA A 52 47.94 -40.69 -18.66
CA ALA A 52 48.67 -39.50 -18.24
C ALA A 52 47.78 -38.25 -18.09
N TYR A 53 46.58 -38.26 -18.68
CA TYR A 53 45.63 -37.15 -18.69
C TYR A 53 46.29 -35.84 -19.11
N ILE A 54 46.43 -34.85 -18.21
CA ILE A 54 47.08 -33.55 -18.47
C ILE A 54 48.52 -33.46 -17.95
N GLY A 55 49.10 -34.57 -17.49
CA GLY A 55 50.53 -34.71 -17.16
C GLY A 55 50.90 -34.47 -15.71
N THR A 56 49.95 -34.54 -14.77
CA THR A 56 50.22 -34.30 -13.33
C THR A 56 51.24 -35.29 -12.76
N HIS A 57 51.06 -36.58 -13.04
CA HIS A 57 52.02 -37.63 -12.71
C HIS A 57 53.24 -37.62 -13.62
N THR A 58 53.03 -37.50 -14.94
CA THR A 58 54.10 -37.47 -15.95
C THR A 58 55.21 -36.49 -15.59
N MET A 59 54.85 -35.25 -15.25
CA MET A 59 55.83 -34.21 -14.92
C MET A 59 56.53 -34.47 -13.58
N ALA A 60 55.84 -35.05 -12.60
CA ALA A 60 56.45 -35.45 -11.33
C ALA A 60 57.49 -36.55 -11.56
N PHE A 61 57.13 -37.60 -12.32
CA PHE A 61 58.03 -38.69 -12.67
C PHE A 61 59.22 -38.20 -13.49
N ALA A 62 59.01 -37.29 -14.44
CA ALA A 62 60.07 -36.70 -15.26
C ALA A 62 61.13 -35.98 -14.41
N LYS A 63 60.71 -35.27 -13.35
CA LYS A 63 61.65 -34.67 -12.39
C LYS A 63 62.35 -35.71 -11.51
N MET A 64 61.67 -36.78 -11.11
CA MET A 64 62.25 -37.84 -10.27
C MET A 64 63.33 -38.63 -10.99
N VAL A 65 63.07 -39.01 -12.25
CA VAL A 65 64.04 -39.77 -13.06
C VAL A 65 65.21 -38.89 -13.52
N GLY A 66 65.00 -37.57 -13.61
CA GLY A 66 66.00 -36.61 -14.06
C GLY A 66 66.50 -36.85 -15.49
N ASN A 67 67.52 -36.11 -15.89
CA ASN A 67 68.02 -36.11 -17.29
C ASN A 67 68.62 -37.44 -17.75
N GLY A 68 68.92 -38.35 -16.82
CA GLY A 68 69.44 -39.69 -17.13
C GLY A 68 68.36 -40.74 -17.37
N GLY A 69 67.11 -40.43 -17.05
CA GLY A 69 65.96 -41.31 -17.26
C GLY A 69 64.92 -40.66 -18.16
N ARG A 70 63.76 -41.32 -18.32
CA ARG A 70 62.67 -40.81 -19.17
C ARG A 70 61.31 -41.32 -18.73
N VAL A 71 60.27 -40.62 -19.17
CA VAL A 71 58.87 -41.02 -18.99
C VAL A 71 58.20 -41.22 -20.34
N LEU A 72 57.55 -42.35 -20.54
CA LEU A 72 56.69 -42.59 -21.69
C LEU A 72 55.25 -42.45 -21.20
N ALA A 73 54.57 -41.39 -21.65
CA ALA A 73 53.23 -41.05 -21.21
C ALA A 73 52.20 -41.38 -22.29
N PHE A 74 51.15 -42.09 -21.90
CA PHE A 74 50.09 -42.57 -22.78
C PHE A 74 48.76 -41.93 -22.39
N GLU A 75 48.13 -41.21 -23.31
CA GLU A 75 46.82 -40.60 -23.10
C GLU A 75 45.97 -40.68 -24.39
N PRO A 76 44.90 -41.48 -24.42
CA PRO A 76 44.08 -41.65 -25.62
C PRO A 76 43.16 -40.47 -25.94
N ASN A 77 42.70 -39.71 -24.95
CA ASN A 77 41.76 -38.60 -25.14
C ASN A 77 42.46 -37.45 -25.88
N PRO A 78 42.06 -37.11 -27.12
CA PRO A 78 42.73 -36.08 -27.91
C PRO A 78 42.79 -34.72 -27.21
N ASN A 79 41.75 -34.34 -26.45
CA ASN A 79 41.72 -33.05 -25.75
C ASN A 79 42.69 -33.03 -24.57
N ALA A 80 42.76 -34.12 -23.80
CA ALA A 80 43.73 -34.26 -22.71
C ALA A 80 45.15 -34.32 -23.25
N PHE A 81 45.37 -35.10 -24.32
CA PHE A 81 46.66 -35.28 -24.97
C PHE A 81 47.26 -33.96 -25.48
N GLU A 82 46.46 -33.09 -26.09
CA GLU A 82 46.94 -31.77 -26.53
C GLU A 82 47.39 -30.90 -25.35
N ILE A 83 46.71 -30.98 -24.20
CA ILE A 83 47.11 -30.27 -22.99
C ILE A 83 48.37 -30.89 -22.38
N LEU A 84 48.42 -32.22 -22.26
CA LEU A 84 49.60 -32.97 -21.83
C LEU A 84 50.83 -32.56 -22.63
N LYS A 85 50.70 -32.48 -23.96
CA LYS A 85 51.78 -32.06 -24.84
C LYS A 85 52.28 -30.65 -24.51
N LYS A 86 51.38 -29.69 -24.34
CA LYS A 86 51.75 -28.32 -23.95
C LYS A 86 52.41 -28.28 -22.57
N ASN A 87 51.90 -29.05 -21.61
CA ASN A 87 52.44 -29.10 -20.25
C ASN A 87 53.83 -29.73 -20.23
N CYS A 88 54.04 -30.86 -20.89
CA CYS A 88 55.35 -31.49 -20.96
C CYS A 88 56.37 -30.61 -21.70
N MET A 89 56.02 -30.04 -22.86
CA MET A 89 56.94 -29.17 -23.62
C MET A 89 57.44 -27.94 -22.83
N LYS A 90 56.66 -27.45 -21.87
CA LYS A 90 57.03 -26.29 -21.03
C LYS A 90 57.94 -26.67 -19.87
N ASN A 91 57.93 -27.92 -19.43
CA ASN A 91 58.46 -28.30 -18.13
C ASN A 91 59.48 -29.45 -18.16
N CYS A 92 59.52 -30.26 -19.21
CA CYS A 92 60.30 -31.49 -19.26
C CYS A 92 60.89 -31.75 -20.65
N GLU A 93 62.14 -32.23 -20.71
CA GLU A 93 62.82 -32.62 -21.94
C GLU A 93 62.91 -34.16 -22.10
N ASN A 94 62.66 -34.89 -21.02
CA ASN A 94 62.82 -36.34 -20.91
C ASN A 94 61.47 -37.08 -20.91
N VAL A 95 60.50 -36.60 -21.70
CA VAL A 95 59.16 -37.18 -21.82
C VAL A 95 58.83 -37.49 -23.28
N GLU A 96 58.40 -38.72 -23.53
CA GLU A 96 57.86 -39.18 -24.81
C GLU A 96 56.34 -39.36 -24.69
N LEU A 97 55.59 -38.88 -25.68
CA LEU A 97 54.12 -38.79 -25.62
C LEU A 97 53.48 -39.65 -26.69
N TYR A 98 52.52 -40.48 -26.29
CA TYR A 98 51.79 -41.39 -27.17
C TYR A 98 50.28 -41.24 -27.00
N GLN A 99 49.59 -40.97 -28.10
CA GLN A 99 48.13 -40.81 -28.10
C GLN A 99 47.43 -42.16 -28.33
N TYR A 100 47.70 -43.14 -27.47
CA TYR A 100 47.17 -44.50 -27.58
C TYR A 100 46.48 -44.94 -26.30
N ALA A 101 45.39 -45.68 -26.45
CA ALA A 101 44.86 -46.50 -25.37
C ALA A 101 45.74 -47.75 -25.25
N LEU A 102 46.19 -48.08 -24.05
CA LEU A 102 46.93 -49.32 -23.82
C LEU A 102 45.97 -50.47 -23.48
N GLY A 103 46.14 -51.60 -24.15
CA GLY A 103 45.30 -52.78 -23.95
C GLY A 103 45.97 -54.08 -24.41
N ASP A 104 45.17 -55.13 -24.53
CA ASP A 104 45.63 -56.51 -24.79
C ASP A 104 45.76 -56.86 -26.27
N LYS A 105 45.42 -55.94 -27.17
CA LYS A 105 45.45 -56.12 -28.63
C LYS A 105 45.69 -54.81 -29.36
N GLU A 106 46.08 -54.93 -30.62
CA GLU A 106 46.12 -53.83 -31.58
C GLU A 106 44.71 -53.56 -32.14
N GLY A 107 44.40 -52.30 -32.42
CA GLY A 107 43.19 -51.92 -33.15
C GLY A 107 42.60 -50.60 -32.67
N GLU A 108 41.28 -50.51 -32.67
CA GLU A 108 40.54 -49.35 -32.20
C GLU A 108 39.64 -49.72 -31.02
N VAL A 109 39.38 -48.77 -30.14
CA VAL A 109 38.50 -48.92 -28.98
C VAL A 109 37.64 -47.67 -28.76
N SER A 110 36.45 -47.86 -28.19
CA SER A 110 35.55 -46.75 -27.86
C SER A 110 35.85 -46.21 -26.47
N LEU A 111 36.24 -44.94 -26.39
CA LEU A 111 36.46 -44.18 -25.16
C LEU A 111 35.23 -43.33 -24.85
N CYS A 112 34.64 -43.47 -23.66
CA CYS A 112 33.55 -42.62 -23.20
C CYS A 112 34.12 -41.41 -22.46
N ILE A 113 33.80 -40.21 -22.96
CA ILE A 113 34.14 -38.95 -22.30
C ILE A 113 32.91 -38.43 -21.57
N ASN A 114 32.99 -38.35 -20.24
CA ASN A 114 31.94 -37.74 -19.42
C ASN A 114 32.11 -36.22 -19.40
N MET A 115 31.30 -35.47 -20.16
CA MET A 115 31.34 -33.99 -20.13
C MET A 115 30.54 -33.37 -18.98
N HIS A 116 29.67 -34.12 -18.29
CA HIS A 116 28.73 -33.58 -17.30
C HIS A 116 29.07 -33.87 -15.84
N ASN A 117 30.08 -34.70 -15.57
CA ASN A 117 30.62 -34.85 -14.22
C ASN A 117 31.78 -33.89 -14.04
N SER A 118 31.90 -33.30 -12.86
CA SER A 118 33.00 -32.41 -12.47
C SER A 118 34.37 -33.11 -12.42
N ASN A 119 34.51 -34.33 -12.93
CA ASN A 119 35.75 -35.09 -12.99
C ASN A 119 35.91 -35.68 -14.40
N VAL A 120 36.53 -34.93 -15.32
CA VAL A 120 36.68 -35.36 -16.71
C VAL A 120 37.94 -36.20 -16.92
N GLY A 121 38.78 -36.29 -15.89
CA GLY A 121 39.81 -37.34 -15.75
C GLY A 121 39.24 -38.76 -15.78
N SER A 122 37.99 -38.97 -15.35
CA SER A 122 37.35 -40.30 -15.31
C SER A 122 36.71 -40.76 -16.62
N SER A 123 37.48 -40.68 -17.71
CA SER A 123 37.07 -41.22 -19.02
C SER A 123 37.34 -42.73 -19.05
N TYR A 124 36.30 -43.56 -19.14
CA TYR A 124 36.42 -45.02 -19.14
C TYR A 124 36.06 -45.64 -20.51
N ILE A 125 36.56 -46.85 -20.79
CA ILE A 125 36.29 -47.57 -22.06
C ILE A 125 35.02 -48.42 -21.94
N VAL A 126 34.16 -48.39 -22.97
CA VAL A 126 32.96 -49.25 -23.06
C VAL A 126 33.08 -50.20 -24.25
N ASN A 127 32.86 -51.50 -24.02
CA ASN A 127 32.67 -52.47 -25.10
C ASN A 127 31.33 -52.18 -25.81
N SER A 128 31.37 -52.10 -27.14
CA SER A 128 30.32 -51.73 -28.13
C SER A 128 28.91 -52.36 -27.99
N SER A 129 28.57 -53.07 -26.92
CA SER A 129 27.31 -53.79 -26.73
C SER A 129 26.46 -53.36 -25.53
N VAL A 130 26.80 -52.27 -24.84
CA VAL A 130 26.00 -51.78 -23.70
C VAL A 130 25.66 -50.30 -23.87
N SER A 131 24.43 -50.01 -24.36
CA SER A 131 23.85 -48.66 -24.23
C SER A 131 23.49 -48.44 -22.76
N THR A 132 24.45 -47.93 -21.98
CA THR A 132 24.13 -47.33 -20.69
C THR A 132 23.72 -45.88 -20.93
N THR A 133 22.62 -45.51 -20.29
CA THR A 133 21.90 -44.23 -20.38
C THR A 133 22.64 -43.06 -19.73
N ASN A 134 23.97 -42.98 -19.88
CA ASN A 134 24.77 -41.86 -19.37
C ASN A 134 25.19 -40.96 -20.54
N ASN A 135 24.93 -39.66 -20.39
CA ASN A 135 25.13 -38.58 -21.37
C ASN A 135 26.60 -38.29 -21.74
N GLY A 136 27.46 -39.31 -21.86
CA GLY A 136 28.83 -39.19 -22.36
C GLY A 136 28.87 -39.32 -23.89
N PHE A 137 29.81 -38.62 -24.53
CA PHE A 137 30.09 -38.82 -25.95
C PHE A 137 31.16 -39.91 -26.10
N GLN A 138 30.98 -40.81 -27.06
CA GLN A 138 31.94 -41.85 -27.40
C GLN A 138 32.84 -41.38 -28.53
N ILE A 139 34.15 -41.57 -28.38
CA ILE A 139 35.13 -41.37 -29.44
C ILE A 139 35.89 -42.65 -29.70
N ILE A 140 36.24 -42.89 -30.97
CA ILE A 140 37.08 -44.02 -31.36
C ILE A 140 38.54 -43.55 -31.26
N VAL A 141 39.34 -44.32 -30.53
CA VAL A 141 40.78 -44.07 -30.34
C VAL A 141 41.58 -45.31 -30.69
N GLU A 142 42.82 -45.10 -31.08
CA GLU A 142 43.74 -46.19 -31.38
C GLU A 142 44.18 -46.90 -30.09
N GLN A 143 44.10 -48.23 -30.11
CA GLN A 143 44.55 -49.11 -29.05
C GLN A 143 45.83 -49.83 -29.49
N ARG A 144 46.81 -49.86 -28.59
CA ARG A 144 48.09 -50.56 -28.77
C ARG A 144 48.40 -51.49 -27.60
N ARG A 145 49.17 -52.54 -27.86
CA ARG A 145 49.85 -53.29 -26.78
C ARG A 145 51.13 -52.56 -26.39
N LEU A 146 51.43 -52.50 -25.09
CA LEU A 146 52.68 -51.90 -24.63
C LEU A 146 53.90 -52.67 -25.15
N ASP A 147 53.80 -54.01 -25.23
CA ASP A 147 54.82 -54.88 -25.83
C ASP A 147 55.16 -54.51 -27.29
N SER A 148 54.24 -53.87 -28.01
CA SER A 148 54.44 -53.46 -29.41
C SER A 148 55.13 -52.09 -29.55
N ILE A 149 55.22 -51.34 -28.45
CA ILE A 149 55.73 -49.96 -28.44
C ILE A 149 57.09 -49.89 -27.75
N VAL A 150 57.29 -50.65 -26.67
CA VAL A 150 58.46 -50.55 -25.80
C VAL A 150 59.17 -51.90 -25.76
N ASP A 151 60.43 -51.93 -26.20
CA ASP A 151 61.30 -53.12 -26.20
C ASP A 151 62.58 -52.92 -25.37
N GLU A 152 62.50 -52.08 -24.34
CA GLU A 152 63.64 -51.61 -23.56
C GLU A 152 63.36 -51.65 -22.06
N PRO A 153 64.39 -51.59 -21.19
CA PRO A 153 64.22 -51.72 -19.75
C PRO A 153 63.27 -50.68 -19.16
N VAL A 154 62.17 -51.16 -18.58
CA VAL A 154 61.21 -50.38 -17.79
C VAL A 154 61.35 -50.72 -16.32
N HIS A 155 61.35 -49.69 -15.48
CA HIS A 155 61.58 -49.80 -14.04
C HIS A 155 60.28 -49.66 -13.27
N PHE A 156 59.38 -48.80 -13.74
CA PHE A 156 58.11 -48.51 -13.10
C PHE A 156 56.97 -48.35 -14.12
N ILE A 157 55.79 -48.86 -13.81
CA ILE A 157 54.55 -48.67 -14.58
C ILE A 157 53.47 -48.12 -13.65
N LYS A 158 52.93 -46.95 -13.96
CA LYS A 158 51.65 -46.47 -13.43
C LYS A 158 50.56 -46.83 -14.43
N ALA A 159 49.52 -47.52 -13.98
CA ALA A 159 48.37 -47.93 -14.77
C ALA A 159 47.08 -47.37 -14.14
N ASP A 160 46.59 -46.30 -14.72
CA ASP A 160 45.39 -45.58 -14.30
C ASP A 160 44.61 -45.27 -15.58
N VAL A 161 44.03 -46.32 -16.15
CA VAL A 161 43.44 -46.31 -17.50
C VAL A 161 41.93 -46.57 -17.42
N GLU A 162 41.35 -46.22 -16.27
CA GLU A 162 39.91 -46.16 -15.99
C GLU A 162 39.16 -47.45 -16.41
N GLY A 163 39.62 -48.58 -15.86
CA GLY A 163 38.99 -49.89 -16.00
C GLY A 163 39.63 -50.82 -17.04
N MET A 164 40.75 -50.40 -17.64
CA MET A 164 41.51 -51.18 -18.62
C MET A 164 42.83 -51.73 -18.05
N GLU A 165 43.07 -51.59 -16.75
CA GLU A 165 44.35 -51.91 -16.09
C GLU A 165 44.74 -53.36 -16.37
N PHE A 166 43.80 -54.29 -16.21
CA PHE A 166 44.07 -55.71 -16.46
C PHE A 166 44.37 -56.02 -17.93
N LYS A 167 43.74 -55.30 -18.88
CA LYS A 167 44.04 -55.49 -20.31
C LYS A 167 45.40 -54.89 -20.68
N LEU A 168 45.77 -53.76 -20.10
CA LEU A 168 47.12 -53.21 -20.21
C LEU A 168 48.16 -54.22 -19.71
N LEU A 169 47.93 -54.83 -18.54
CA LEU A 169 48.83 -55.86 -18.00
C LEU A 169 48.97 -57.07 -18.93
N LYS A 170 47.88 -57.53 -19.54
CA LYS A 170 47.94 -58.59 -20.58
C LYS A 170 48.71 -58.15 -21.83
N GLY A 171 48.59 -56.89 -22.22
CA GLY A 171 49.29 -56.33 -23.37
C GLY A 171 50.77 -56.02 -23.13
N SER A 172 51.26 -56.23 -21.90
CA SER A 172 52.63 -55.92 -21.47
C SER A 172 53.35 -57.14 -20.87
N GLU A 173 52.82 -58.35 -21.02
CA GLU A 173 53.39 -59.54 -20.38
C GLU A 173 54.82 -59.85 -20.83
N ASN A 174 55.20 -59.57 -22.09
CA ASN A 174 56.59 -59.80 -22.54
C ASN A 174 57.55 -58.83 -21.84
N LEU A 175 57.23 -57.54 -21.85
CA LEU A 175 57.99 -56.49 -21.16
C LEU A 175 58.11 -56.79 -19.66
N ILE A 176 57.00 -57.19 -19.03
CA ILE A 176 56.96 -57.51 -17.60
C ILE A 176 57.80 -58.73 -17.26
N ASN A 177 57.78 -59.78 -18.09
CA ASN A 177 58.63 -60.95 -17.90
C ASN A 177 60.12 -60.62 -18.03
N ASN A 178 60.47 -59.75 -18.98
CA ASN A 178 61.86 -59.40 -19.26
C ASN A 178 62.45 -58.46 -18.20
N TYR A 179 61.70 -57.45 -17.78
CA TYR A 179 62.24 -56.34 -16.99
C TYR A 179 61.69 -56.25 -15.57
N LYS A 180 60.60 -56.95 -15.26
CA LYS A 180 60.00 -57.06 -13.92
C LYS A 180 59.79 -55.69 -13.25
N PRO A 181 59.14 -54.72 -13.89
CA PRO A 181 58.99 -53.38 -13.33
C PRO A 181 58.17 -53.41 -12.04
N VAL A 182 58.35 -52.42 -11.16
CA VAL A 182 57.34 -52.15 -10.13
C VAL A 182 56.09 -51.60 -10.81
N ILE A 183 54.91 -52.05 -10.40
CA ILE A 183 53.66 -51.65 -11.05
C ILE A 183 52.73 -51.05 -10.01
N PHE A 184 52.16 -49.89 -10.30
CA PHE A 184 51.03 -49.35 -9.57
C PHE A 184 49.80 -49.38 -10.46
N THR A 185 48.69 -49.95 -9.97
CA THR A 185 47.41 -49.96 -10.68
C THR A 185 46.34 -49.27 -9.85
N GLU A 186 45.63 -48.29 -10.42
CA GLU A 186 44.44 -47.75 -9.76
C GLU A 186 43.35 -48.83 -9.68
N ILE A 187 42.60 -48.86 -8.57
CA ILE A 187 41.46 -49.78 -8.43
C ILE A 187 40.20 -49.06 -7.96
N ASN A 188 39.17 -49.13 -8.79
CA ASN A 188 37.86 -48.57 -8.51
C ASN A 188 36.79 -49.63 -8.19
N SER A 189 37.05 -50.90 -8.46
CA SER A 189 36.10 -52.00 -8.19
C SER A 189 36.78 -53.28 -7.74
N LEU A 190 36.07 -54.05 -6.92
CA LEU A 190 36.54 -55.38 -6.51
C LEU A 190 36.64 -56.34 -7.70
N GLU A 191 35.75 -56.21 -8.69
CA GLU A 191 35.76 -57.03 -9.90
C GLU A 191 37.07 -56.87 -10.68
N ASN A 192 37.54 -55.65 -10.87
CA ASN A 192 38.82 -55.37 -11.53
C ASN A 192 40.01 -55.77 -10.65
N ALA A 193 39.95 -55.49 -9.35
CA ALA A 193 41.05 -55.78 -8.44
C ALA A 193 41.33 -57.29 -8.29
N VAL A 194 40.30 -58.14 -8.31
CA VAL A 194 40.45 -59.60 -8.16
C VAL A 194 41.21 -60.23 -9.33
N VAL A 195 40.94 -59.79 -10.56
CA VAL A 195 41.65 -60.32 -11.73
C VAL A 195 43.12 -59.87 -11.76
N ILE A 196 43.41 -58.65 -11.29
CA ILE A 196 44.77 -58.14 -11.14
C ILE A 196 45.51 -58.93 -10.05
N LEU A 197 44.90 -59.20 -8.90
CA LEU A 197 45.49 -60.01 -7.83
C LEU A 197 45.83 -61.44 -8.30
N GLY A 198 44.93 -62.07 -9.06
CA GLY A 198 45.17 -63.39 -9.65
C GLY A 198 46.32 -63.37 -10.67
N TRP A 199 46.39 -62.33 -11.49
CA TRP A 199 47.48 -62.13 -12.44
C TRP A 199 48.81 -61.87 -11.75
N ALA A 200 48.85 -61.01 -10.72
CA ALA A 200 50.06 -60.70 -9.97
C ALA A 200 50.69 -61.97 -9.39
N LYS A 201 49.87 -62.85 -8.79
CA LYS A 201 50.34 -64.15 -8.28
C LYS A 201 50.93 -65.03 -9.37
N LYS A 202 50.30 -65.10 -10.55
CA LYS A 202 50.81 -65.86 -11.69
C LYS A 202 52.19 -65.38 -12.15
N PHE A 203 52.45 -64.07 -12.05
CA PHE A 203 53.70 -63.43 -12.47
C PHE A 203 54.68 -63.19 -11.32
N ASN A 204 54.53 -63.87 -10.17
CA ASN A 204 55.43 -63.76 -9.02
C ASN A 204 55.55 -62.34 -8.44
N TYR A 205 54.45 -61.59 -8.44
CA TYR A 205 54.35 -60.29 -7.77
C TYR A 205 53.71 -60.42 -6.39
N LEU A 206 54.34 -59.77 -5.41
CA LEU A 206 53.71 -59.42 -4.14
C LEU A 206 52.82 -58.20 -4.35
N VAL A 207 51.65 -58.19 -3.73
CA VAL A 207 50.65 -57.13 -3.87
C VAL A 207 50.47 -56.42 -2.55
N TYR A 208 50.52 -55.09 -2.59
CA TYR A 208 50.30 -54.20 -1.45
C TYR A 208 49.19 -53.21 -1.79
N GLY A 209 48.32 -52.94 -0.83
CA GLY A 209 47.28 -51.93 -0.96
C GLY A 209 47.84 -50.54 -0.73
N VAL A 210 47.51 -49.60 -1.59
CA VAL A 210 47.82 -48.18 -1.43
C VAL A 210 46.52 -47.43 -1.23
N ILE A 211 46.44 -46.64 -0.17
CA ILE A 211 45.32 -45.74 0.05
C ILE A 211 45.84 -44.39 0.56
N THR A 212 45.53 -43.31 -0.15
CA THR A 212 46.02 -41.97 0.19
C THR A 212 44.88 -40.96 0.18
N SER A 213 44.95 -39.96 1.05
CA SER A 213 43.96 -38.88 1.02
C SER A 213 44.13 -38.04 -0.24
N ALA A 214 43.03 -37.69 -0.90
CA ALA A 214 43.06 -36.80 -2.07
C ALA A 214 43.47 -35.37 -1.66
N TYR A 215 43.11 -34.94 -0.45
CA TYR A 215 43.54 -33.68 0.13
C TYR A 215 44.87 -33.81 0.89
N ASN A 216 45.83 -32.95 0.55
CA ASN A 216 47.08 -32.77 1.26
C ASN A 216 47.05 -31.47 2.08
N GLU A 217 47.10 -31.56 3.40
CA GLU A 217 47.15 -30.39 4.30
C GLU A 217 48.40 -29.53 4.08
N ARG A 218 49.45 -30.10 3.50
CA ARG A 218 50.71 -29.43 3.16
C ARG A 218 50.84 -29.16 1.66
N ASN A 219 49.70 -28.90 1.00
CA ASN A 219 49.68 -28.62 -0.43
C ASN A 219 50.50 -27.38 -0.81
N TYR A 220 50.90 -27.31 -2.08
CA TYR A 220 51.81 -26.30 -2.60
C TYR A 220 51.35 -24.85 -2.34
N ASN A 221 50.05 -24.57 -2.46
CA ASN A 221 49.47 -23.26 -2.20
C ASN A 221 49.10 -23.01 -0.73
N LEU A 222 49.30 -23.99 0.16
CA LEU A 222 48.91 -23.95 1.57
C LEU A 222 47.41 -23.64 1.78
N SER A 223 46.55 -24.02 0.83
CA SER A 223 45.11 -23.80 0.98
C SER A 223 44.52 -24.76 2.02
N THR A 224 43.70 -24.19 2.91
CA THR A 224 42.96 -24.91 3.96
C THR A 224 41.56 -25.35 3.51
N ASN A 225 41.11 -24.90 2.34
CA ASN A 225 39.81 -25.24 1.79
C ASN A 225 39.84 -26.65 1.21
N ASN A 226 39.30 -27.65 1.90
CA ASN A 226 39.27 -29.04 1.41
C ASN A 226 38.05 -29.30 0.49
N ILE A 227 38.28 -29.31 -0.83
CA ILE A 227 37.26 -29.58 -1.87
C ILE A 227 37.00 -31.06 -2.07
N PHE A 228 37.88 -31.93 -1.55
CA PHE A 228 37.81 -33.39 -1.67
C PHE A 228 37.04 -34.05 -0.53
N GLY A 229 36.86 -33.35 0.60
CA GLY A 229 36.28 -33.92 1.81
C GLY A 229 37.12 -35.10 2.32
N GLU A 230 36.47 -36.24 2.51
CA GLU A 230 37.12 -37.49 2.94
C GLU A 230 37.59 -38.37 1.77
N ALA A 231 37.56 -37.87 0.53
CA ALA A 231 37.93 -38.65 -0.64
C ALA A 231 39.38 -39.17 -0.54
N LYS A 232 39.55 -40.43 -0.96
CA LYS A 232 40.83 -41.12 -1.03
C LYS A 232 41.05 -41.72 -2.41
N GLU A 233 42.31 -41.77 -2.81
CA GLU A 233 42.80 -42.56 -3.93
C GLU A 233 43.17 -43.96 -3.44
N CYS A 234 42.93 -44.97 -4.27
CA CYS A 234 43.11 -46.37 -3.92
C CYS A 234 43.71 -47.14 -5.09
N GLY A 235 44.75 -47.91 -4.81
CA GLY A 235 45.49 -48.65 -5.81
C GLY A 235 46.14 -49.91 -5.25
N LEU A 236 46.72 -50.69 -6.13
CA LEU A 236 47.58 -51.82 -5.81
C LEU A 236 49.00 -51.51 -6.27
N LEU A 237 49.96 -51.75 -5.39
CA LEU A 237 51.38 -51.73 -5.68
C LEU A 237 51.88 -53.17 -5.79
N LEU A 238 52.43 -53.50 -6.94
CA LEU A 238 52.91 -54.83 -7.29
C LEU A 238 54.44 -54.78 -7.37
N ILE A 239 55.10 -55.62 -6.58
CA ILE A 239 56.57 -55.76 -6.57
C ILE A 239 56.93 -57.21 -6.89
N HIS A 240 57.72 -57.41 -7.95
CA HIS A 240 58.17 -58.74 -8.33
C HIS A 240 59.07 -59.31 -7.23
N LEU A 241 58.94 -60.60 -6.91
CA LEU A 241 59.70 -61.27 -5.85
C LEU A 241 61.21 -61.05 -5.97
N ASP A 242 61.76 -61.17 -7.18
CA ASP A 242 63.19 -60.95 -7.44
C ASP A 242 63.70 -59.54 -7.11
N LYS A 243 62.82 -58.53 -7.05
CA LYS A 243 63.16 -57.14 -6.73
C LYS A 243 62.73 -56.74 -5.32
N PHE A 244 62.19 -57.66 -4.51
CA PHE A 244 61.68 -57.33 -3.19
C PHE A 244 62.73 -56.66 -2.30
N LEU A 245 63.95 -57.20 -2.27
CA LEU A 245 65.04 -56.67 -1.44
C LEU A 245 65.46 -55.25 -1.85
N ASP A 246 65.27 -54.87 -3.11
CA ASP A 246 65.58 -53.51 -3.60
C ASP A 246 64.61 -52.46 -3.06
N HIS A 247 63.48 -52.91 -2.50
CA HIS A 247 62.34 -52.09 -2.09
C HIS A 247 61.87 -52.34 -0.65
N GLU A 248 62.55 -53.20 0.11
CA GLU A 248 62.16 -53.59 1.47
C GLU A 248 62.06 -52.38 2.42
N ASP A 249 63.07 -51.50 2.38
CA ASP A 249 63.07 -50.28 3.19
C ASP A 249 61.90 -49.35 2.86
N SER A 250 61.60 -49.18 1.56
CA SER A 250 60.47 -48.37 1.09
C SER A 250 59.14 -48.94 1.60
N LEU A 251 58.98 -50.26 1.52
CA LEU A 251 57.78 -50.95 2.01
C LEU A 251 57.63 -50.84 3.54
N TYR A 252 58.73 -50.97 4.28
CA TYR A 252 58.73 -50.84 5.74
C TYR A 252 58.30 -49.43 6.17
N VAL A 253 58.85 -48.39 5.53
CA VAL A 253 58.52 -46.99 5.84
C VAL A 253 57.07 -46.66 5.51
N LEU A 254 56.55 -47.17 4.39
CA LEU A 254 55.18 -46.91 3.97
C LEU A 254 54.15 -47.72 4.75
N ASN A 255 54.54 -48.86 5.35
CA ASN A 255 53.69 -49.76 6.11
C ASN A 255 52.39 -50.13 5.37
N LEU A 256 52.53 -50.47 4.08
CA LEU A 256 51.39 -50.80 3.22
C LEU A 256 50.81 -52.18 3.58
N PRO A 257 49.47 -52.34 3.63
CA PRO A 257 48.86 -53.64 3.87
C PRO A 257 49.16 -54.60 2.71
N LYS A 258 49.66 -55.79 3.02
CA LYS A 258 49.80 -56.86 2.03
C LYS A 258 48.42 -57.42 1.67
N ILE A 259 48.19 -57.65 0.38
CA ILE A 259 46.93 -58.17 -0.15
C ILE A 259 47.16 -59.62 -0.61
N GLU A 260 46.57 -60.58 0.11
CA GLU A 260 46.72 -62.01 -0.21
C GLU A 260 45.40 -62.65 -0.63
N THR A 261 44.28 -62.09 -0.18
CA THR A 261 42.94 -62.64 -0.38
C THR A 261 41.99 -61.62 -1.01
N VAL A 262 40.84 -62.10 -1.47
CA VAL A 262 39.75 -61.24 -1.94
C VAL A 262 39.17 -60.42 -0.79
N ASP A 263 39.20 -60.94 0.44
CA ASP A 263 38.72 -60.23 1.62
C ASP A 263 39.64 -59.05 1.96
N ASP A 264 40.95 -59.18 1.77
CA ASP A 264 41.90 -58.06 1.93
C ASP A 264 41.62 -56.94 0.92
N LEU A 265 41.31 -57.30 -0.34
CA LEU A 265 40.90 -56.33 -1.37
C LEU A 265 39.58 -55.63 -1.01
N ALA A 266 38.60 -56.41 -0.54
CA ALA A 266 37.32 -55.86 -0.12
C ALA A 266 37.52 -54.89 1.06
N LEU A 267 38.35 -55.26 2.03
CA LEU A 267 38.67 -54.40 3.17
C LEU A 267 39.38 -53.11 2.73
N LEU A 268 40.35 -53.19 1.82
CA LEU A 268 41.03 -52.02 1.26
C LEU A 268 40.04 -51.06 0.57
N LEU A 269 39.17 -51.58 -0.30
CA LEU A 269 38.16 -50.78 -1.01
C LEU A 269 37.11 -50.19 -0.06
N LEU A 270 36.71 -50.90 0.99
CA LEU A 270 35.81 -50.36 2.02
C LEU A 270 36.43 -49.19 2.81
N HIS A 271 37.76 -49.05 2.82
CA HIS A 271 38.44 -47.89 3.40
C HIS A 271 38.54 -46.68 2.45
N LYS A 272 38.15 -46.83 1.16
CA LYS A 272 37.90 -45.71 0.22
C LYS A 272 36.47 -45.22 0.49
N PRO A 273 36.26 -44.06 1.15
CA PRO A 273 34.93 -43.63 1.60
C PRO A 273 33.89 -43.51 0.47
N GLN A 274 34.36 -43.34 -0.77
CA GLN A 274 33.52 -43.24 -1.96
C GLN A 274 32.95 -44.58 -2.43
N TYR A 275 33.64 -45.68 -2.14
CA TYR A 275 33.32 -47.00 -2.67
C TYR A 275 31.89 -47.48 -2.37
N PRO A 276 31.33 -47.31 -1.15
CA PRO A 276 29.97 -47.75 -0.87
C PRO A 276 28.93 -47.05 -1.75
N TYR A 277 29.04 -45.74 -1.97
CA TYR A 277 28.01 -44.97 -2.67
C TYR A 277 28.25 -44.81 -4.17
N GLU A 278 29.48 -45.00 -4.67
CA GLU A 278 29.77 -44.99 -6.10
C GLU A 278 29.62 -46.38 -6.73
N ILE A 279 29.97 -47.44 -5.98
CA ILE A 279 30.02 -48.81 -6.52
C ILE A 279 28.96 -49.70 -5.87
N LEU A 280 28.93 -49.81 -4.54
CA LEU A 280 28.05 -50.78 -3.88
C LEU A 280 26.57 -50.40 -4.01
N SER A 281 26.22 -49.12 -3.95
CA SER A 281 24.87 -48.58 -4.12
C SER A 281 24.21 -49.01 -5.45
N ASN A 282 25.02 -49.12 -6.51
CA ASN A 282 24.59 -49.47 -7.86
C ASN A 282 24.52 -50.99 -8.07
N SER A 283 24.92 -51.80 -7.08
CA SER A 283 24.90 -53.25 -7.19
C SER A 283 23.48 -53.81 -7.06
N LYS A 284 23.19 -54.86 -7.83
CA LYS A 284 21.93 -55.62 -7.71
C LYS A 284 21.74 -56.20 -6.30
N ALA A 285 22.83 -56.49 -5.60
CA ALA A 285 22.81 -57.03 -4.25
C ALA A 285 22.36 -55.97 -3.22
N ALA A 286 22.86 -54.73 -3.32
CA ALA A 286 22.45 -53.64 -2.42
C ALA A 286 20.94 -53.38 -2.50
N LEU A 287 20.39 -53.34 -3.73
CA LEU A 287 18.95 -53.21 -3.96
C LEU A 287 18.13 -54.34 -3.32
N LYS A 288 18.63 -55.57 -3.39
CA LYS A 288 17.95 -56.74 -2.83
C LYS A 288 18.06 -56.82 -1.31
N LEU A 289 19.18 -56.38 -0.73
CA LEU A 289 19.41 -56.36 0.72
C LEU A 289 18.80 -55.13 1.40
N GLY A 290 18.32 -54.15 0.64
CA GLY A 290 17.78 -52.91 1.18
C GLY A 290 18.85 -52.04 1.85
N ILE A 291 20.10 -52.15 1.41
CA ILE A 291 21.20 -51.35 1.96
C ILE A 291 21.19 -49.98 1.29
N ASP A 292 21.09 -48.94 2.11
CA ASP A 292 21.19 -47.55 1.66
C ASP A 292 22.63 -47.04 1.80
N TYR A 293 23.32 -46.98 0.67
CA TYR A 293 24.62 -46.31 0.53
C TYR A 293 24.46 -44.98 -0.21
N SER A 294 23.48 -44.16 0.15
CA SER A 294 23.33 -42.83 -0.45
C SER A 294 24.56 -41.96 -0.18
N ALA A 295 25.00 -41.21 -1.20
CA ALA A 295 26.13 -40.30 -1.06
C ALA A 295 25.85 -39.27 0.05
N PRO A 296 26.84 -38.90 0.89
CA PRO A 296 26.63 -37.96 2.01
C PRO A 296 25.99 -36.64 1.58
N LYS A 297 26.37 -36.14 0.40
CA LYS A 297 25.81 -34.92 -0.19
C LYS A 297 24.33 -35.08 -0.53
N VAL A 298 23.92 -36.22 -1.08
CA VAL A 298 22.50 -36.51 -1.37
C VAL A 298 21.70 -36.47 -0.08
N LYS A 299 22.17 -37.19 0.96
CA LYS A 299 21.53 -37.18 2.27
C LYS A 299 21.45 -35.78 2.90
N SER A 300 22.48 -34.96 2.72
CA SER A 300 22.48 -33.56 3.18
C SER A 300 21.46 -32.69 2.42
N LEU A 301 21.33 -32.92 1.11
CA LEU A 301 20.37 -32.21 0.27
C LEU A 301 18.94 -32.65 0.57
N GLU A 302 18.69 -33.94 0.80
CA GLU A 302 17.40 -34.46 1.25
C GLU A 302 16.98 -33.85 2.59
N ASN A 303 17.91 -33.78 3.55
CA ASN A 303 17.65 -33.10 4.82
C ASN A 303 17.34 -31.61 4.64
N THR A 304 18.05 -30.95 3.73
CA THR A 304 17.82 -29.53 3.40
C THR A 304 16.47 -29.32 2.71
N LEU A 305 16.11 -30.20 1.78
CA LEU A 305 14.83 -30.21 1.09
C LEU A 305 13.70 -30.39 2.11
N LEU A 306 13.80 -31.37 2.99
CA LEU A 306 12.83 -31.61 4.06
C LEU A 306 12.68 -30.41 5.00
N ALA A 307 13.79 -29.70 5.30
CA ALA A 307 13.74 -28.48 6.09
C ALA A 307 13.04 -27.34 5.33
N LYS A 308 13.26 -27.22 4.02
CA LYS A 308 12.60 -26.22 3.16
C LYS A 308 11.12 -26.51 2.95
N GLU A 309 10.73 -27.77 2.80
CA GLU A 309 9.32 -28.17 2.74
C GLU A 309 8.57 -27.75 4.02
N LYS A 310 9.16 -27.98 5.19
CA LYS A 310 8.60 -27.50 6.48
C LYS A 310 8.50 -25.98 6.57
N GLU A 311 9.44 -25.25 5.97
CA GLU A 311 9.40 -23.78 5.91
C GLU A 311 8.26 -23.29 5.00
N ILE A 312 8.08 -23.94 3.85
CA ILE A 312 6.97 -23.68 2.93
C ILE A 312 5.62 -23.91 3.61
N ASP A 313 5.46 -24.99 4.38
CA ASP A 313 4.20 -25.28 5.07
C ASP A 313 3.86 -24.20 6.12
N LYS A 314 4.84 -23.70 6.87
CA LYS A 314 4.63 -22.56 7.79
C LYS A 314 4.21 -21.29 7.06
N LEU A 315 4.84 -20.98 5.94
CA LEU A 315 4.51 -19.80 5.15
C LEU A 315 3.10 -19.89 4.55
N LYS A 316 2.64 -21.09 4.16
CA LYS A 316 1.25 -21.31 3.73
C LYS A 316 0.25 -21.00 4.85
N GLU A 317 0.51 -21.49 6.07
CA GLU A 317 -0.35 -21.16 7.22
C GLU A 317 -0.40 -19.65 7.49
N GLU A 318 0.73 -18.94 7.39
CA GLU A 318 0.76 -17.48 7.53
C GLU A 318 -0.03 -16.75 6.42
N ILE A 319 0.03 -17.27 5.19
CA ILE A 319 -0.76 -16.74 4.06
C ILE A 319 -2.25 -16.92 4.33
N ASP A 320 -2.68 -18.10 4.76
CA ASP A 320 -4.09 -18.39 5.05
C ASP A 320 -4.66 -17.44 6.13
N ILE A 321 -3.88 -17.15 7.19
CA ILE A 321 -4.26 -16.20 8.25
C ILE A 321 -4.39 -14.76 7.69
N LYS A 322 -3.47 -14.36 6.82
CA LYS A 322 -3.51 -13.03 6.19
C LYS A 322 -4.67 -12.90 5.21
N GLU A 323 -4.96 -13.94 4.43
CA GLU A 323 -6.12 -13.97 3.52
C GLU A 323 -7.43 -13.85 4.30
N PHE A 324 -7.55 -14.55 5.43
CA PHE A 324 -8.71 -14.39 6.33
C PHE A 324 -8.86 -12.94 6.80
N SER A 325 -7.76 -12.31 7.23
CA SER A 325 -7.75 -10.92 7.69
C SER A 325 -8.12 -9.93 6.57
N ILE A 326 -7.63 -10.16 5.34
CA ILE A 326 -7.97 -9.35 4.16
C ILE A 326 -9.47 -9.45 3.87
N ASN A 327 -10.04 -10.65 3.91
CA ASN A 327 -11.47 -10.87 3.68
C ASN A 327 -12.33 -10.16 4.74
N GLU A 328 -11.91 -10.20 6.02
CA GLU A 328 -12.59 -9.47 7.08
C GLU A 328 -12.54 -7.95 6.83
N LEU A 329 -11.39 -7.40 6.46
CA LEU A 329 -11.25 -5.98 6.14
C LEU A 329 -12.08 -5.57 4.92
N ALA A 330 -12.10 -6.39 3.86
CA ALA A 330 -12.92 -6.15 2.68
C ALA A 330 -14.42 -6.08 3.02
N SER A 331 -14.89 -6.95 3.93
CA SER A 331 -16.28 -6.91 4.40
C SER A 331 -16.61 -5.61 5.16
N LYS A 332 -15.67 -5.10 5.98
CA LYS A 332 -15.82 -3.83 6.71
C LYS A 332 -15.84 -2.63 5.77
N ILE A 333 -14.97 -2.61 4.75
CA ILE A 333 -14.95 -1.56 3.73
C ILE A 333 -16.31 -1.48 3.02
N LYS A 334 -16.84 -2.62 2.57
CA LYS A 334 -18.16 -2.68 1.91
C LYS A 334 -19.29 -2.14 2.78
N ALA A 335 -19.25 -2.42 4.09
CA ALA A 335 -20.23 -1.88 5.03
C ALA A 335 -20.12 -0.35 5.18
N LEU A 336 -18.89 0.17 5.23
CA LEU A 336 -18.64 1.62 5.31
C LEU A 336 -19.06 2.34 4.03
N GLU A 337 -18.84 1.76 2.86
CA GLU A 337 -19.30 2.32 1.58
C GLU A 337 -20.82 2.47 1.53
N ALA A 338 -21.57 1.47 2.01
CA ALA A 338 -23.03 1.54 2.09
C ALA A 338 -23.53 2.64 3.06
N ILE A 339 -22.83 2.84 4.18
CA ILE A 339 -23.12 3.93 5.12
C ILE A 339 -22.85 5.28 4.45
N LEU A 340 -21.72 5.42 3.74
CA LEU A 340 -21.36 6.64 3.04
C LEU A 340 -22.43 7.02 2.01
N GLU A 341 -22.87 6.08 1.17
CA GLU A 341 -23.93 6.32 0.17
C GLU A 341 -25.24 6.81 0.83
N THR A 342 -25.58 6.25 1.99
CA THR A 342 -26.76 6.67 2.77
C THR A 342 -26.60 8.10 3.27
N LYS A 343 -25.42 8.46 3.78
CA LYS A 343 -25.12 9.80 4.28
C LYS A 343 -25.07 10.85 3.17
N GLU A 344 -24.56 10.49 1.99
CA GLU A 344 -24.58 11.37 0.82
C GLU A 344 -26.03 11.71 0.40
N LYS A 345 -26.94 10.74 0.43
CA LYS A 345 -28.38 10.98 0.16
C LYS A 345 -29.01 11.92 1.19
N GLU A 346 -28.71 11.73 2.48
CA GLU A 346 -29.20 12.59 3.57
C GLU A 346 -28.71 14.04 3.41
N VAL A 347 -27.43 14.22 3.05
CA VAL A 347 -26.86 15.55 2.78
C VAL A 347 -27.55 16.22 1.59
N GLU A 348 -27.84 15.48 0.52
CA GLU A 348 -28.53 16.02 -0.65
C GLU A 348 -29.98 16.44 -0.34
N GLU A 349 -30.67 15.71 0.52
CA GLU A 349 -32.02 16.07 0.98
C GLU A 349 -31.99 17.34 1.84
N LEU A 350 -31.05 17.44 2.78
CA LEU A 350 -30.84 18.65 3.59
C LEU A 350 -30.50 19.86 2.72
N ARG A 351 -29.68 19.69 1.67
CA ARG A 351 -29.38 20.76 0.72
C ARG A 351 -30.63 21.29 0.02
N LYS A 352 -31.53 20.40 -0.40
CA LYS A 352 -32.82 20.80 -1.00
C LYS A 352 -33.70 21.56 -0.01
N GLU A 353 -33.73 21.13 1.25
CA GLU A 353 -34.47 21.83 2.31
C GLU A 353 -33.91 23.24 2.55
N ILE A 354 -32.58 23.39 2.58
CA ILE A 354 -31.92 24.70 2.70
C ILE A 354 -32.33 25.63 1.57
N VAL A 355 -32.25 25.18 0.31
CA VAL A 355 -32.65 25.98 -0.86
C VAL A 355 -34.13 26.41 -0.77
N SER A 356 -35.01 25.51 -0.33
CA SER A 356 -36.43 25.87 -0.12
C SER A 356 -36.60 26.94 0.96
N LYS A 357 -35.91 26.81 2.09
CA LYS A 357 -35.95 27.80 3.18
C LYS A 357 -35.37 29.15 2.75
N GLU A 358 -34.30 29.17 1.98
CA GLU A 358 -33.72 30.40 1.41
C GLU A 358 -34.74 31.12 0.51
N SER A 359 -35.49 30.39 -0.32
CA SER A 359 -36.59 30.97 -1.12
C SER A 359 -37.65 31.63 -0.24
N THR A 360 -38.10 30.94 0.81
CA THR A 360 -39.08 31.48 1.76
C THR A 360 -38.56 32.72 2.48
N ILE A 361 -37.28 32.74 2.88
CA ILE A 361 -36.65 33.91 3.50
C ILE A 361 -36.67 35.10 2.53
N ASN A 362 -36.35 34.88 1.25
CA ASN A 362 -36.37 35.93 0.24
C ASN A 362 -37.78 36.50 -0.02
N GLU A 363 -38.79 35.64 -0.03
CA GLU A 363 -40.20 36.05 -0.12
C GLU A 363 -40.61 36.91 1.09
N LEU A 364 -40.31 36.45 2.30
CA LEU A 364 -40.59 37.18 3.54
C LEU A 364 -39.85 38.53 3.59
N ALA A 365 -38.59 38.57 3.17
CA ALA A 365 -37.82 39.82 3.09
C ALA A 365 -38.47 40.82 2.14
N SER A 366 -39.02 40.35 1.01
CA SER A 366 -39.75 41.16 0.05
C SER A 366 -41.06 41.70 0.63
N SER A 367 -41.82 40.86 1.35
CA SER A 367 -43.03 41.28 2.06
C SER A 367 -42.75 42.30 3.16
N ILE A 368 -41.69 42.11 3.95
CA ILE A 368 -41.27 43.08 4.98
C ILE A 368 -40.93 44.43 4.33
N LYS A 369 -40.22 44.43 3.19
CA LYS A 369 -39.90 45.65 2.45
C LYS A 369 -41.17 46.38 1.98
N ALA A 370 -42.15 45.64 1.47
CA ALA A 370 -43.44 46.22 1.07
C ALA A 370 -44.22 46.82 2.25
N LEU A 371 -44.30 46.09 3.38
CA LEU A 371 -44.97 46.57 4.59
C LEU A 371 -44.31 47.83 5.16
N LYS A 372 -42.97 47.91 5.17
CA LYS A 372 -42.24 49.12 5.59
C LYS A 372 -42.61 50.32 4.73
N ALA A 373 -42.67 50.16 3.42
CA ALA A 373 -43.10 51.24 2.52
C ALA A 373 -44.55 51.68 2.79
N THR A 374 -45.45 50.73 3.11
CA THR A 374 -46.83 51.07 3.51
C THR A 374 -46.88 51.86 4.83
N ILE A 375 -46.07 51.47 5.83
CA ILE A 375 -45.97 52.18 7.10
C ILE A 375 -45.50 53.63 6.87
N GLU A 376 -44.46 53.85 6.05
CA GLU A 376 -43.98 55.20 5.74
C GLU A 376 -45.05 56.10 5.07
N VAL A 377 -45.92 55.50 4.25
CA VAL A 377 -47.07 56.22 3.66
C VAL A 377 -48.08 56.57 4.74
N LYS A 378 -48.42 55.63 5.64
CA LYS A 378 -49.37 55.88 6.74
C LYS A 378 -48.86 56.87 7.77
N GLU A 379 -47.57 56.87 8.07
CA GLU A 379 -46.96 57.87 8.94
C GLU A 379 -47.05 59.29 8.35
N ARG A 380 -46.90 59.43 7.03
CA ARG A 380 -47.15 60.70 6.32
C ARG A 380 -48.60 61.16 6.43
N GLU A 381 -49.57 60.27 6.16
CA GLU A 381 -51.00 60.57 6.30
C GLU A 381 -51.34 61.02 7.74
N ILE A 382 -50.80 60.34 8.75
CA ILE A 382 -50.99 60.72 10.16
C ILE A 382 -50.40 62.12 10.44
N GLY A 383 -49.24 62.43 9.85
CA GLY A 383 -48.63 63.76 9.93
C GLY A 383 -49.53 64.86 9.37
N GLU A 384 -50.12 64.63 8.20
CA GLU A 384 -51.07 65.56 7.57
C GLU A 384 -52.32 65.77 8.43
N LEU A 385 -52.91 64.68 8.93
CA LEU A 385 -54.09 64.75 9.81
C LEU A 385 -53.82 65.49 11.11
N LYS A 386 -52.63 65.34 11.70
CA LYS A 386 -52.24 66.10 12.91
C LYS A 386 -52.21 67.60 12.66
N VAL A 387 -51.69 68.05 11.51
CA VAL A 387 -51.70 69.47 11.12
C VAL A 387 -53.14 69.97 10.97
N GLU A 388 -54.01 69.17 10.37
CA GLU A 388 -55.42 69.52 10.20
C GLU A 388 -56.14 69.67 11.56
N ILE A 389 -55.85 68.79 12.52
CA ILE A 389 -56.41 68.88 13.88
C ILE A 389 -56.00 70.17 14.57
N VAL A 390 -54.70 70.53 14.54
CA VAL A 390 -54.20 71.77 15.15
C VAL A 390 -54.88 73.00 14.54
N ASN A 391 -55.08 73.01 13.22
CA ASN A 391 -55.80 74.09 12.55
C ASN A 391 -57.27 74.19 13.02
N LYS A 392 -57.95 73.05 13.18
CA LYS A 392 -59.33 73.03 13.69
C LYS A 392 -59.42 73.48 15.15
N GLU A 393 -58.48 73.09 16.00
CA GLU A 393 -58.40 73.54 17.40
C GLU A 393 -58.20 75.06 17.49
N ALA A 394 -57.37 75.65 16.63
CA ALA A 394 -57.20 77.10 16.57
C ALA A 394 -58.51 77.83 16.21
N ILE A 395 -59.26 77.31 15.24
CA ILE A 395 -60.58 77.84 14.86
C ILE A 395 -61.57 77.75 16.03
N ILE A 396 -61.59 76.64 16.76
CA ILE A 396 -62.45 76.46 17.93
C ILE A 396 -62.12 77.50 19.01
N SER A 397 -60.84 77.77 19.27
CA SER A 397 -60.42 78.79 20.25
C SER A 397 -60.85 80.20 19.85
N GLU A 398 -60.82 80.53 18.55
CA GLU A 398 -61.29 81.81 18.04
C GLU A 398 -62.82 81.96 18.21
N LEU A 399 -63.57 80.90 17.91
CA LEU A 399 -65.02 80.87 18.11
C LEU A 399 -65.41 80.99 19.59
N ASP A 400 -64.69 80.33 20.50
CA ASP A 400 -64.95 80.42 21.95
C ASP A 400 -64.71 81.84 22.49
N SER A 401 -63.66 82.50 22.00
CA SER A 401 -63.37 83.91 22.32
C SER A 401 -64.49 84.85 21.84
N ARG A 402 -65.06 84.55 20.65
CA ARG A 402 -66.18 85.31 20.08
C ARG A 402 -67.48 85.09 20.88
N ALA A 403 -67.73 83.87 21.35
CA ALA A 403 -68.88 83.56 22.18
C ALA A 403 -68.84 84.34 23.51
N LYS A 404 -67.69 84.34 24.20
CA LYS A 404 -67.48 85.12 25.43
C LYS A 404 -67.69 86.62 25.24
N PHE A 405 -67.25 87.16 24.10
CA PHE A 405 -67.48 88.57 23.77
C PHE A 405 -68.98 88.88 23.60
N LEU A 406 -69.72 88.01 22.91
CA LEU A 406 -71.17 88.17 22.70
C LEU A 406 -71.96 88.05 24.01
N GLU A 407 -71.56 87.16 24.93
CA GLU A 407 -72.18 87.06 26.27
C GLU A 407 -72.00 88.34 27.09
N SER A 408 -70.81 88.96 27.04
CA SER A 408 -70.54 90.25 27.68
C SER A 408 -71.42 91.39 27.13
N GLU A 409 -71.70 91.40 25.82
CA GLU A 409 -72.61 92.39 25.22
C GLU A 409 -74.08 92.14 25.61
N LEU A 410 -74.50 90.88 25.68
CA LEU A 410 -75.84 90.51 26.16
C LEU A 410 -76.12 91.00 27.60
N GLU A 411 -75.12 90.92 28.48
CA GLU A 411 -75.22 91.39 29.86
C GLU A 411 -75.41 92.92 29.94
N LYS A 412 -74.79 93.68 29.03
CA LYS A 412 -75.00 95.13 28.92
C LYS A 412 -76.42 95.46 28.47
N VAL A 413 -76.97 94.72 27.53
CA VAL A 413 -78.34 94.91 27.04
C VAL A 413 -79.37 94.63 28.13
N ARG A 414 -79.16 93.59 28.95
CA ARG A 414 -80.04 93.28 30.09
C ARG A 414 -80.12 94.40 31.13
N LYS A 415 -79.00 95.07 31.43
CA LYS A 415 -79.01 96.25 32.31
C LYS A 415 -79.86 97.40 31.78
N VAL A 416 -79.83 97.63 30.47
CA VAL A 416 -80.68 98.64 29.83
C VAL A 416 -82.16 98.24 29.88
N GLU A 417 -82.48 96.95 29.78
CA GLU A 417 -83.84 96.44 29.89
C GLU A 417 -84.44 96.65 31.30
N GLU A 418 -83.66 96.42 32.36
CA GLU A 418 -84.10 96.68 33.74
C GLU A 418 -84.35 98.16 34.02
N GLU A 419 -83.51 99.06 33.49
CA GLU A 419 -83.75 100.52 33.59
C GLU A 419 -85.06 100.93 32.91
N CYS A 420 -85.38 100.35 31.75
CA CYS A 420 -86.63 100.60 31.03
C CYS A 420 -87.87 100.10 31.79
N LYS A 421 -87.81 98.90 32.40
CA LYS A 421 -88.92 98.36 33.22
C LYS A 421 -89.22 99.23 34.44
N SER A 422 -88.19 99.77 35.11
CA SER A 422 -88.39 100.68 36.25
C SER A 422 -89.12 101.99 35.86
N LYS A 423 -88.88 102.49 34.64
CA LYS A 423 -89.57 103.68 34.10
C LYS A 423 -91.02 103.39 33.72
N GLU A 424 -91.31 102.20 33.21
CA GLU A 424 -92.66 101.76 32.86
C GLU A 424 -93.56 101.64 34.09
N GLU A 425 -93.04 101.10 35.19
CA GLU A 425 -93.75 100.94 36.46
C GLU A 425 -94.10 102.30 37.10
N PHE A 426 -93.19 103.28 37.02
CA PHE A 426 -93.43 104.65 37.46
C PHE A 426 -94.55 105.35 36.67
N LEU A 427 -94.62 105.11 35.35
CA LEU A 427 -95.64 105.67 34.47
C LEU A 427 -97.03 105.08 34.73
N ASN A 428 -97.11 103.77 35.02
CA ASN A 428 -98.39 103.10 35.32
C ASN A 428 -99.02 103.60 36.63
N ILE A 429 -98.22 103.86 37.67
CA ILE A 429 -98.71 104.42 38.95
C ILE A 429 -99.33 105.81 38.74
N LYS A 430 -98.71 106.63 37.88
CA LYS A 430 -99.18 107.99 37.58
C LYS A 430 -100.49 107.99 36.78
N ASN A 431 -100.67 107.00 35.90
CA ASN A 431 -101.89 106.82 35.11
C ASN A 431 -103.08 106.39 35.98
N PHE A 432 -102.84 105.50 36.96
CA PHE A 432 -103.86 105.07 37.92
C PHE A 432 -104.40 106.22 38.79
N GLN A 433 -103.53 107.14 39.21
CA GLN A 433 -103.94 108.34 39.96
C GLN A 433 -104.82 109.30 39.15
N LEU A 434 -104.56 109.42 37.84
CA LEU A 434 -105.35 110.26 36.93
C LEU A 434 -106.74 109.66 36.65
N GLN A 435 -106.84 108.34 36.48
CA GLN A 435 -108.13 107.67 36.26
C GLN A 435 -109.07 107.80 37.47
N LYS A 436 -108.54 107.68 38.70
CA LYS A 436 -109.33 107.84 39.93
C LYS A 436 -109.92 109.26 40.08
N ARG A 437 -109.20 110.28 39.58
CA ARG A 437 -109.66 111.68 39.58
C ARG A 437 -110.78 111.92 38.55
N ILE A 438 -110.79 111.17 37.45
CA ILE A 438 -111.81 111.26 36.40
C ILE A 438 -113.13 110.63 36.88
N GLU A 439 -113.08 109.51 37.59
CA GLU A 439 -114.29 108.86 38.15
C GLU A 439 -114.97 109.72 39.23
N GLU A 440 -114.20 110.42 40.09
CA GLU A 440 -114.73 111.37 41.07
C GLU A 440 -115.54 112.49 40.38
N VAL A 441 -114.99 113.10 39.33
CA VAL A 441 -115.62 114.20 38.57
C VAL A 441 -116.86 113.73 37.80
N GLN A 442 -116.87 112.49 37.32
CA GLN A 442 -118.05 111.92 36.65
C GLN A 442 -119.20 111.65 37.62
N SER A 443 -118.91 111.29 38.87
CA SER A 443 -119.94 111.08 39.91
C SER A 443 -120.61 112.39 40.35
N GLU A 444 -119.86 113.50 40.44
CA GLU A 444 -120.40 114.83 40.74
C GLU A 444 -121.33 115.34 39.62
N LEU A 445 -121.00 115.00 38.36
CA LEU A 445 -121.77 115.40 37.18
C LEU A 445 -123.14 114.68 37.09
N GLU A 446 -123.21 113.41 37.49
CA GLU A 446 -124.45 112.62 37.54
C GLU A 446 -125.42 113.14 38.62
N ILE A 447 -124.90 113.55 39.77
CA ILE A 447 -125.70 114.15 40.86
C ILE A 447 -126.30 115.49 40.41
N PHE A 448 -125.54 116.31 39.69
CA PHE A 448 -126.00 117.60 39.16
C PHE A 448 -127.06 117.45 38.05
N LYS A 449 -126.94 116.43 37.19
CA LYS A 449 -127.95 116.14 36.16
C LYS A 449 -129.30 115.72 36.77
N LYS A 450 -129.27 114.92 37.84
CA LYS A 450 -130.49 114.45 38.52
C LYS A 450 -131.26 115.61 39.17
N GLN A 451 -130.56 116.55 39.78
CA GLN A 451 -131.16 117.77 40.36
C GLN A 451 -131.78 118.70 39.30
N ALA A 452 -131.19 118.78 38.10
CA ALA A 452 -131.75 119.55 36.99
C ALA A 452 -133.03 118.93 36.42
N GLN A 453 -133.12 117.59 36.38
CA GLN A 453 -134.28 116.85 35.89
C GLN A 453 -135.50 116.99 36.82
N ASP A 454 -135.28 116.99 38.14
CA ASP A 454 -136.36 117.12 39.13
C ASP A 454 -136.96 118.54 39.12
N LEU A 455 -136.14 119.57 38.89
CA LEU A 455 -136.61 120.97 38.70
C LEU A 455 -137.42 121.15 37.41
N GLU A 456 -137.07 120.44 36.35
CA GLU A 456 -137.76 120.54 35.05
C GLU A 456 -139.17 119.90 35.14
N ASN A 457 -139.31 118.81 35.89
CA ASN A 457 -140.60 118.15 36.12
C ASN A 457 -141.55 118.98 37.01
N GLU A 458 -141.03 119.74 37.98
CA GLU A 458 -141.84 120.68 38.78
C GLU A 458 -142.42 121.82 37.93
N ILE A 459 -141.67 122.31 36.95
CA ILE A 459 -142.12 123.39 36.05
C ILE A 459 -143.22 122.90 35.10
N ILE A 460 -143.18 121.64 34.68
CA ILE A 460 -144.21 121.03 33.83
C ILE A 460 -145.55 120.86 34.58
N GLY A 461 -145.52 120.62 35.89
CA GLY A 461 -146.72 120.52 36.73
C GLY A 461 -147.54 121.81 36.84
N TYR A 462 -146.90 122.98 36.81
CA TYR A 462 -147.58 124.28 36.96
C TYR A 462 -148.27 124.79 35.67
N ILE A 463 -148.04 124.15 34.52
CA ILE A 463 -148.60 124.57 33.24
C ILE A 463 -149.92 123.84 32.89
N PHE A 464 -150.36 122.85 33.67
CA PHE A 464 -151.58 122.09 33.36
C PHE A 464 -152.72 122.18 34.39
N SER A 465 -152.57 122.97 35.45
CA SER A 465 -153.60 123.07 36.49
C SER A 465 -154.57 124.23 36.22
N THR A 466 -155.83 123.85 35.99
CA THR A 466 -156.98 124.51 35.33
C THR A 466 -157.59 125.74 36.02
N SER A 467 -156.83 126.45 36.84
CA SER A 467 -157.23 127.74 37.44
C SER A 467 -156.48 128.92 36.79
N TRP A 468 -156.31 128.85 35.47
CA TRP A 468 -155.03 129.03 34.77
C TRP A 468 -155.04 130.16 33.72
N LYS A 469 -155.01 131.44 34.11
CA LYS A 469 -154.89 132.56 33.14
C LYS A 469 -153.79 133.54 33.57
N ILE A 470 -152.56 133.07 33.72
CA ILE A 470 -151.45 133.15 32.74
C ILE A 470 -151.27 134.54 32.10
N THR A 471 -150.00 134.78 31.75
CA THR A 471 -149.57 135.35 30.47
C THR A 471 -149.52 136.86 30.39
N ARG A 472 -148.48 137.43 31.00
CA ARG A 472 -147.74 138.51 30.31
C ARG A 472 -146.26 138.71 30.66
N PRO A 473 -145.73 138.34 31.85
CA PRO A 473 -144.31 138.63 32.12
C PRO A 473 -143.32 137.73 31.34
N LEU A 474 -143.75 136.55 30.88
CA LEU A 474 -142.86 135.47 30.43
C LEU A 474 -142.37 135.54 28.97
N ARG A 475 -142.74 136.56 28.19
CA ARG A 475 -142.33 136.65 26.77
C ARG A 475 -141.01 137.42 26.51
N LYS A 476 -140.38 138.06 27.50
CA LYS A 476 -139.11 138.80 27.28
C LYS A 476 -137.85 138.02 27.69
N THR A 477 -137.88 137.17 28.71
CA THR A 477 -136.70 136.40 29.19
C THR A 477 -136.24 135.30 28.24
N LYS A 478 -137.13 134.83 27.34
CA LYS A 478 -136.79 133.89 26.25
C LYS A 478 -135.71 134.42 25.28
N ARG A 479 -135.47 135.74 25.22
CA ARG A 479 -134.42 136.31 24.36
C ARG A 479 -133.03 136.38 25.01
N LEU A 480 -132.91 136.29 26.33
CA LEU A 480 -131.61 136.36 27.02
C LEU A 480 -130.91 135.00 27.05
N ILE A 481 -131.67 133.92 27.28
CA ILE A 481 -131.17 132.54 27.31
C ILE A 481 -130.61 132.12 25.94
N LYS A 482 -131.18 132.61 24.83
CA LYS A 482 -130.71 132.30 23.48
C LYS A 482 -129.36 132.96 23.11
N ARG A 483 -128.88 133.95 23.87
CA ARG A 483 -127.58 134.61 23.62
C ARG A 483 -126.43 133.98 24.42
N ILE A 484 -126.69 133.44 25.62
CA ILE A 484 -125.65 132.82 26.47
C ILE A 484 -125.30 131.41 25.99
N LEU A 485 -126.30 130.64 25.53
CA LEU A 485 -126.09 129.32 24.90
C LEU A 485 -125.24 129.37 23.61
N GLY A 486 -125.13 130.53 22.96
CA GLY A 486 -124.26 130.72 21.79
C GLY A 486 -122.77 130.92 22.12
N TYR A 487 -122.43 131.29 23.36
CA TYR A 487 -121.03 131.54 23.75
C TYR A 487 -120.29 130.27 24.19
N LEU A 488 -120.99 129.29 24.77
CA LEU A 488 -120.38 128.05 25.29
C LEU A 488 -120.15 126.97 24.22
N LEU A 489 -120.85 127.04 23.08
CA LEU A 489 -120.68 126.10 21.96
C LEU A 489 -119.49 126.42 21.03
N LYS A 490 -118.84 127.59 21.20
CA LYS A 490 -117.68 128.00 20.39
C LYS A 490 -116.32 127.67 21.01
N SER A 491 -116.26 127.37 22.31
CA SER A 491 -115.00 127.05 23.01
C SER A 491 -114.62 125.56 23.02
N TYR A 492 -115.49 124.67 22.51
CA TYR A 492 -115.33 123.21 22.69
C TYR A 492 -114.70 122.44 21.51
N GLN A 493 -114.22 123.08 20.43
CA GLN A 493 -113.77 122.31 19.25
C GLN A 493 -112.35 122.51 18.69
N ARG A 494 -111.48 123.40 19.18
CA ARG A 494 -110.07 123.41 18.71
C ARG A 494 -109.09 123.91 19.77
N GLY A 495 -108.64 122.98 20.61
CA GLY A 495 -107.53 123.17 21.53
C GLY A 495 -107.36 121.92 22.39
N GLY A 496 -106.27 121.19 22.21
CA GLY A 496 -105.91 120.06 23.07
C GLY A 496 -104.88 119.16 22.41
N ASN A 497 -103.61 119.47 22.68
CA ASN A 497 -102.39 118.74 22.31
C ASN A 497 -102.48 117.22 22.44
#